data_AF-A0A7V4SPT3-F1
#
_entry.id   AF-A0A7V4SPT3-F1
#
_cell.length_a   1.000
_cell.length_b   1.000
_cell.length_c   1.000
_cell.angle_alpha   90.00
_cell.angle_beta   90.00
_cell.angle_gamma   90.00
#
_symmetry.space_group_name_H-M   'P 1'
#
loop_
_entity.id
_entity.type
_entity.pdbx_description
1 polymer ?
#
loop_
_entity_poly.entity_id
_entity_poly.type
_entity_poly.pdbx_seq_one_letter_code
_entity_poly.pdbx_strand_id
1 'polypeptide(L)' 'MCGNVGHCDRGGRHGYCHTEAAGGYAPRWRRFATREERVSELQQYLKDLQAEAQAVQQRLDEVTAQQ' A
#
# COMPACT_ATOMS: atom_id res chain seq x y z
N MET A 1 16.05 25.65 -9.74
CA MET A 1 17.26 25.41 -8.93
C MET A 1 17.17 24.00 -8.36
N CYS A 2 18.08 23.12 -8.77
CA CYS A 2 18.23 21.77 -8.24
C CYS A 2 18.97 21.83 -6.90
N GLY A 3 18.45 21.15 -5.87
CA GLY A 3 19.17 20.85 -4.64
C GLY A 3 19.88 19.51 -4.78
N ASN A 4 21.08 19.56 -5.36
CA ASN A 4 21.94 18.43 -5.67
C ASN A 4 23.05 18.38 -4.61
N VAL A 5 23.05 17.36 -3.74
CA VAL A 5 24.26 16.95 -3.01
C VAL A 5 24.31 15.42 -3.01
N GLY A 6 24.46 14.86 -4.21
CA GLY A 6 25.07 13.54 -4.37
C GLY A 6 26.57 13.69 -4.19
N HIS A 7 27.13 13.10 -3.13
CA HIS A 7 28.57 12.90 -3.06
C HIS A 7 28.89 11.58 -3.77
N CYS A 8 29.23 11.69 -5.04
CA CYS A 8 29.74 10.61 -5.87
C CYS A 8 31.16 10.99 -6.34
N ASP A 9 32.14 10.80 -5.46
CA ASP A 9 33.57 10.78 -5.80
C ASP A 9 34.10 9.48 -5.19
N ARG A 10 34.87 8.61 -5.83
CA ARG A 10 35.65 8.71 -7.06
C ARG A 10 36.05 7.27 -7.41
N GLY A 11 35.74 6.78 -8.60
CA GLY A 11 36.34 5.54 -9.10
C GLY A 11 35.47 4.74 -10.05
N GLY A 12 35.72 4.91 -11.35
CA GLY A 12 35.45 3.86 -12.34
C GLY A 12 34.01 3.74 -12.84
N ARG A 13 33.72 4.49 -13.91
CA ARG A 13 33.14 4.03 -15.18
C ARG A 13 32.10 2.87 -15.11
N HIS A 14 30.91 3.17 -15.64
CA HIS A 14 29.76 2.31 -15.97
C HIS A 14 28.74 2.04 -14.86
N GLY A 15 27.73 2.91 -14.83
CA GLY A 15 26.42 2.59 -14.27
C GLY A 15 25.75 1.52 -15.11
N TYR A 16 25.58 0.34 -14.51
CA TYR A 16 24.65 -0.67 -14.95
C TYR A 16 23.93 -1.16 -13.70
N CYS A 17 22.83 -0.50 -13.34
CA CYS A 17 21.89 -1.02 -12.36
C CYS A 17 21.03 -2.10 -13.01
N HIS A 18 21.68 -3.17 -13.46
CA HIS A 18 21.02 -4.45 -13.66
C HIS A 18 21.64 -5.38 -12.63
N THR A 19 20.90 -5.62 -11.55
CA THR A 19 21.10 -6.86 -10.82
C THR A 19 20.67 -7.97 -11.77
N GLU A 20 21.62 -8.47 -12.55
CA GLU A 20 21.55 -9.78 -13.17
C GLU A 20 21.42 -10.80 -12.04
N ALA A 21 20.19 -11.05 -11.61
CA ALA A 21 19.88 -12.22 -10.81
C ALA A 21 19.96 -13.43 -11.74
N ALA A 22 21.18 -13.92 -11.97
CA ALA A 22 21.40 -15.29 -12.39
C ALA A 22 20.61 -16.20 -11.45
N GLY A 23 19.50 -16.77 -11.94
CA GLY A 23 18.65 -17.71 -11.19
C GLY A 23 17.64 -17.11 -10.19
N GLY A 24 17.17 -15.87 -10.41
CA GLY A 24 16.32 -15.16 -9.44
C GLY A 24 14.87 -15.65 -9.36
N TYR A 25 14.57 -16.55 -8.42
CA TYR A 25 13.22 -16.64 -7.83
C TYR A 25 13.00 -15.38 -7.00
N ALA A 26 12.49 -14.30 -7.62
CA ALA A 26 12.15 -13.09 -6.90
C ALA A 26 11.11 -13.46 -5.82
N PRO A 27 11.33 -13.09 -4.54
CA PRO A 27 10.38 -13.41 -3.48
C PRO A 27 9.02 -12.79 -3.85
N ARG A 28 7.98 -13.63 -3.91
CA ARG A 28 6.59 -13.24 -4.24
C ARG A 28 6.07 -12.07 -3.37
N TRP A 29 6.73 -11.84 -2.23
CA TRP A 29 6.54 -10.74 -1.29
C TRP A 29 6.86 -9.34 -1.81
N ARG A 30 7.60 -9.21 -2.92
CA ARG A 30 7.91 -7.90 -3.54
C ARG A 30 7.10 -7.64 -4.82
N ARG A 31 5.96 -8.31 -4.99
CA ARG A 31 5.04 -7.90 -6.05
C ARG A 31 4.28 -6.67 -5.55
N PHE A 32 4.48 -5.54 -6.20
CA PHE A 32 3.65 -4.36 -5.96
C PHE A 32 2.20 -4.73 -6.32
N ALA A 33 1.27 -4.52 -5.39
CA ALA A 33 -0.15 -4.73 -5.63
C ALA A 33 -0.57 -3.94 -6.87
N THR A 34 -1.26 -4.63 -7.78
CA THR A 34 -1.83 -4.03 -8.99
C THR A 34 -2.92 -3.02 -8.62
N ARG A 35 -3.27 -2.16 -9.57
CA ARG A 35 -4.34 -1.17 -9.36
C ARG A 35 -5.65 -1.88 -9.03
N GLU A 36 -5.93 -2.98 -9.70
CA GLU A 36 -7.13 -3.79 -9.56
C GLU A 36 -7.21 -4.44 -8.17
N GLU A 37 -6.10 -5.01 -7.69
CA GLU A 37 -6.01 -5.58 -6.33
C GLU A 37 -6.25 -4.52 -5.27
N ARG A 38 -5.63 -3.33 -5.39
CA ARG A 38 -5.86 -2.22 -4.46
C ARG A 38 -7.30 -1.73 -4.46
N VAL A 39 -7.92 -1.65 -5.63
CA VAL A 39 -9.34 -1.26 -5.73
C VAL A 39 -10.22 -2.30 -5.06
N SER A 40 -9.95 -3.58 -5.27
CA SER A 40 -10.70 -4.68 -4.64
C SER A 40 -10.58 -4.64 -3.11
N GLU A 41 -9.38 -4.43 -2.59
CA GLU A 41 -9.13 -4.29 -1.14
C GLU A 41 -9.89 -3.09 -0.55
N LEU A 42 -9.83 -1.94 -1.22
CA LEU A 42 -10.56 -0.74 -0.78
C LEU A 42 -12.07 -0.91 -0.85
N GLN A 43 -12.58 -1.62 -1.87
CA GLN A 43 -14.00 -1.94 -1.97
C GLN A 43 -14.46 -2.85 -0.83
N GLN A 44 -13.65 -3.85 -0.46
CA GLN A 44 -13.95 -4.70 0.68
C GLN A 44 -13.92 -3.90 1.98
N TYR A 45 -12.87 -3.10 2.18
CA TYR A 45 -12.74 -2.25 3.36
C TYR A 45 -13.92 -1.29 3.52
N LEU A 46 -14.41 -0.71 2.42
CA LEU A 46 -15.59 0.16 2.44
C LEU A 46 -16.87 -0.58 2.88
N LYS A 47 -17.06 -1.83 2.44
CA LYS A 47 -18.21 -2.64 2.87
C LYS A 47 -18.17 -2.92 4.36
N ASP A 48 -16.98 -3.26 4.87
CA ASP A 48 -16.79 -3.57 6.29
C ASP A 48 -17.11 -2.35 7.15
N LEU A 49 -16.60 -1.17 6.77
CA LEU A 49 -16.91 0.09 7.45
C LEU A 49 -18.41 0.44 7.43
N GLN A 50 -19.11 0.17 6.33
CA GLN A 50 -20.55 0.42 6.25
C GLN A 50 -21.34 -0.51 7.18
N ALA A 51 -20.93 -1.78 7.28
CA ALA A 51 -21.55 -2.73 8.21
C ALA A 51 -21.34 -2.31 9.66
N GLU A 52 -20.12 -1.89 10.01
CA GLU A 52 -19.80 -1.37 11.35
C GLU A 52 -20.62 -0.11 11.67
N ALA A 53 -20.72 0.84 10.73
CA ALA A 53 -21.51 2.05 10.91
C ALA A 53 -23.00 1.74 11.15
N GLN A 54 -23.57 0.77 10.42
CA GLN A 54 -24.95 0.33 10.64
C GLN A 54 -25.16 -0.30 12.02
N ALA A 55 -24.22 -1.16 12.46
CA ALA A 55 -24.29 -1.76 13.79
C ALA A 55 -24.22 -0.71 14.90
N VAL A 56 -23.34 0.29 14.76
CA VAL A 56 -23.26 1.43 15.69
C VAL A 56 -24.56 2.24 15.68
N GLN A 57 -25.15 2.50 14.51
CA GLN A 57 -26.41 3.23 14.42
C GLN A 57 -27.55 2.49 15.13
N GLN A 58 -27.68 1.17 14.92
CA GLN A 58 -28.67 0.36 15.64
C GLN A 58 -28.48 0.45 17.16
N ARG A 59 -27.22 0.41 17.62
CA ARG A 59 -26.92 0.55 19.04
C ARG A 59 -27.25 1.94 19.58
N LEU A 60 -27.04 2.99 18.79
CA LEU A 60 -27.45 4.35 19.15
C LEU A 60 -28.97 4.46 19.26
N ASP A 61 -29.71 3.88 18.31
CA ASP A 61 -31.17 3.90 18.32
C ASP A 61 -31.72 3.16 19.56
N GLU A 62 -31.13 2.02 19.93
CA GLU A 62 -31.48 1.30 21.17
C GLU A 62 -31.25 2.15 22.43
N VAL A 63 -30.11 2.85 22.51
CA VAL A 63 -29.73 3.62 23.70
C VAL A 63 -30.51 4.93 23.79
N THR A 64 -30.84 5.55 22.66
CA THR A 64 -31.60 6.80 22.62
C THR A 64 -33.09 6.58 22.78
N ALA A 65 -33.65 5.44 22.34
CA ALA A 65 -35.06 5.10 22.55
C ALA A 65 -35.40 4.68 24.00
N GLN A 66 -34.39 4.42 24.85
CA GLN A 66 -34.55 4.10 26.27
C GLN A 66 -34.49 5.32 27.19
N GLN A 67 -34.31 6.52 26.64
CA GLN A 67 -34.33 7.81 27.36
C GLN A 67 -35.64 8.55 27.10
#